data_AF-A0A3M1Q0U5-F1
#
_entry.id   AF-A0A3M1Q0U5-F1
#
_cell.length_a   1.000
_cell.length_b   1.000
_cell.length_c   1.000
_cell.angle_alpha   90.00
_cell.angle_beta   90.00
_cell.angle_gamma   90.00
#
_symmetry.space_group_name_H-M   'P 1'
#
loop_
_entity.id
_entity.type
_entity.pdbx_description
1 polymer ?
#
loop_
_entity_poly.entity_id
_entity_poly.type
_entity_poly.pdbx_seq_one_letter_code
_entity_poly.pdbx_strand_id
1 'polypeptide(L)' 'MTSRLLRVLHGEVLHPPPVWLMRQAGRYLPEYRAVRARFPDFLSLVHDPE' A
#
# COMPACT_ATOMS: atom_id res chain seq x y z
N MET A 1 3.42 -20.63 -1.61
CA MET A 1 4.66 -19.88 -1.29
C MET A 1 4.31 -18.74 -0.35
N THR A 2 4.82 -18.74 0.88
CA THR A 2 4.52 -17.72 1.90
C THR A 2 5.30 -16.44 1.63
N SER A 3 4.67 -15.26 1.76
CA SER A 3 5.31 -13.97 1.46
C SER A 3 6.50 -13.68 2.42
N ARG A 4 7.49 -12.89 1.97
CA ARG A 4 8.65 -12.51 2.81
C ARG A 4 8.23 -11.80 4.10
N LEU A 5 7.16 -11.00 4.05
CA LEU A 5 6.62 -10.31 5.21
C LEU A 5 6.14 -11.31 6.26
N LEU A 6 5.32 -12.29 5.86
CA LEU A 6 4.78 -13.30 6.77
C LEU A 6 5.89 -14.14 7.40
N ARG A 7 6.94 -14.50 6.65
CA ARG A 7 8.10 -15.24 7.17
C ARG A 7 8.82 -14.50 8.31
N VAL A 8 9.06 -13.19 8.14
CA VAL A 8 9.67 -12.37 9.21
C VAL A 8 8.74 -12.23 10.41
N LEU A 9 7.43 -12.11 10.20
CA LEU A 9 6.44 -12.10 11.28
C LEU A 9 6.36 -13.45 12.02
N HIS A 10 6.76 -14.55 11.39
CA HIS A 10 6.92 -15.87 12.01
C HIS A 10 8.29 -16.08 12.69
N GLY A 11 9.15 -15.07 12.76
CA GLY A 11 10.43 -15.12 13.46
C GLY A 11 11.62 -15.55 12.60
N GLU A 12 11.45 -15.74 11.30
CA GLU A 12 12.59 -15.98 10.40
C GLU A 12 13.42 -14.70 10.20
N VAL A 13 14.73 -14.80 10.34
CA VAL A 13 15.66 -13.70 10.00
C VAL A 13 15.92 -13.71 8.49
N LEU A 14 15.50 -12.67 7.78
CA LEU A 14 15.72 -12.51 6.33
C LEU A 14 16.64 -11.34 6.01
N HIS A 15 17.50 -11.52 5.00
CA HIS A 15 18.29 -10.44 4.43
C HIS A 15 18.01 -10.30 2.91
N PRO A 16 17.70 -9.09 2.41
CA PRO A 16 17.27 -7.92 3.17
C PRO A 16 15.92 -8.16 3.88
N PRO A 17 15.64 -7.45 4.99
CA PRO A 17 14.33 -7.47 5.62
C PRO A 17 13.30 -6.84 4.67
N PRO A 18 12.05 -7.36 4.64
CA PRO A 18 10.97 -6.70 3.92
C PRO A 18 10.65 -5.35 4.58
N VAL A 19 10.34 -4.34 3.77
CA VAL A 19 10.01 -2.98 4.24
C VAL A 19 8.64 -2.60 3.70
N TRP A 20 7.90 -1.85 4.52
CA TRP A 20 6.66 -1.18 4.14
C TRP A 20 6.64 0.19 4.81
N LEU A 21 5.93 1.15 4.21
CA LEU A 21 5.77 2.48 4.80
C LEU A 21 4.30 2.73 5.13
N MET A 22 4.06 3.27 6.32
CA MET A 22 2.72 3.77 6.65
C MET A 22 2.35 4.89 5.65
N ARG A 23 1.16 4.79 5.06
CA ARG A 23 0.67 5.74 4.05
C ARG A 23 1.53 5.81 2.77
N GLN A 24 2.15 4.71 2.37
CA GLN A 24 2.88 4.59 1.10
C GLN A 24 2.05 4.93 -0.16
N ALA A 25 0.72 4.80 -0.08
CA ALA A 25 -0.18 5.28 -1.12
C ALA A 25 -0.84 6.58 -0.62
N GLY A 26 -0.38 7.72 -1.12
CA GLY A 26 -0.88 9.01 -0.65
C GLY A 26 -0.55 10.18 -1.57
N ARG A 27 -0.99 11.38 -1.17
CA ARG A 27 -0.97 12.61 -1.97
C ARG A 27 0.41 13.06 -2.47
N TYR A 28 1.48 12.53 -1.89
CA TYR A 28 2.84 12.82 -2.35
C TYR A 28 3.13 12.17 -3.71
N LEU A 29 2.45 11.07 -4.06
CA LEU A 29 2.53 10.43 -5.36
C LEU A 29 1.64 11.17 -6.38
N PRO A 30 2.19 11.65 -7.51
CA PRO A 30 1.39 12.22 -8.60
C PRO A 30 0.30 11.28 -9.13
N GLU A 31 0.60 9.98 -9.22
CA GLU A 31 -0.30 8.94 -9.72
C GLU A 31 -1.52 8.78 -8.79
N TYR A 32 -1.29 8.78 -7.47
CA TYR A 32 -2.37 8.76 -6.49
C TYR A 32 -3.29 9.98 -6.62
N ARG A 33 -2.70 11.17 -6.85
CA ARG A 33 -3.49 12.40 -7.07
C ARG A 33 -4.33 12.33 -8.36
N ALA A 34 -3.76 11.78 -9.43
CA ALA A 34 -4.48 11.59 -10.69
C ALA A 34 -5.66 10.63 -10.52
N VAL A 35 -5.47 9.50 -9.84
CA VAL A 35 -6.54 8.56 -9.50
C VAL A 35 -7.62 9.24 -8.66
N ARG A 36 -7.22 9.95 -7.60
CA ARG A 36 -8.11 10.65 -6.67
C ARG A 36 -9.00 11.69 -7.36
N ALA A 37 -8.48 12.37 -8.39
CA ALA A 37 -9.19 13.41 -9.14
C ALA A 37 -10.33 12.85 -10.01
N ARG A 38 -10.37 11.53 -10.28
CA ARG A 38 -11.45 10.88 -11.02
C ARG A 38 -12.72 10.69 -10.20
N PHE A 39 -12.63 10.78 -8.87
CA PHE A 39 -13.74 10.53 -7.94
C PHE A 39 -14.27 11.83 -7.33
N PRO A 40 -15.59 11.95 -7.11
CA PRO A 40 -16.20 13.16 -6.58
C PRO A 40 -15.76 13.47 -5.13
N ASP A 41 -15.63 12.44 -4.30
CA ASP A 41 -15.24 12.55 -2.90
C ASP A 41 -14.37 11.36 -2.48
N PHE A 42 -13.85 11.40 -1.24
CA PHE A 42 -12.85 10.43 -0.79
C PHE A 42 -13.47 9.07 -0.47
N LEU A 43 -14.69 9.04 0.06
CA LEU A 43 -15.38 7.79 0.37
C LEU A 43 -15.73 7.06 -0.92
N SER A 44 -16.15 7.79 -1.95
CA SER A 44 -16.37 7.24 -3.29
C SER A 44 -15.13 6.52 -3.84
N LEU A 45 -13.94 7.09 -3.66
CA LEU A 45 -12.68 6.41 -4.03
C LEU A 45 -12.43 5.16 -3.17
N VAL A 46 -12.66 5.22 -1.86
CA VAL A 46 -12.35 4.11 -0.94
C VAL A 46 -13.29 2.92 -1.12
N HIS A 47 -14.51 3.17 -1.59
CA HIS A 47 -15.51 2.14 -1.85
C HIS A 47 -15.45 1.57 -3.27
N ASP A 48 -14.58 2.11 -4.12
CA ASP A 48 -14.34 1.62 -5.47
C ASP A 48 -13.28 0.50 -5.42
N PRO A 49 -13.60 -0.73 -5.85
CA PRO A 49 -12.67 -1.86 -5.82
C PRO A 49 -11.72 -1.94 -7.03
N GLU A 50 -11.91 -1.07 -8.03
CA GLU A 50 -11.11 -1.01 -9.27
C GLU A 50 -9.85 -0.14 -9.13
#